data_AF-A0A1G1KJZ8-F1
#
_entry.id   AF-A0A1G1KJZ8-F1
#
_cell.length_a   1.000
_cell.length_b   1.000
_cell.length_c   1.000
_cell.angle_alpha   90.00
_cell.angle_beta   90.00
_cell.angle_gamma   90.00
#
_symmetry.space_group_name_H-M   'P 1'
#
loop_
_entity.id
_entity.type
_entity.pdbx_description
1 polymer ?
#
loop_
_entity_poly.entity_id
_entity_poly.type
_entity_poly.pdbx_seq_one_letter_code
_entity_poly.pdbx_strand_id
1 'polypeptide(L)'
;MLTLKRGDHDKIIKHCVKEFPNEACGILAGRNGKAEKVYEMTNADKSAATFFMDAKEQLEVAKEIRNSGLEMAGIYHSHAASGAYPSSHDVEMAFYPEASYVIISLIDKSKPDIKSFKINGGRITEEEIKVV
;
A
#
# COMPACT_ATOMS: atom_id res chain seq x y z
N MET A 1 12.99 -6.32 -1.66
CA MET A 1 12.11 -7.03 -2.60
C MET A 1 10.88 -7.45 -1.83
N LEU A 2 9.70 -7.14 -2.35
CA LEU A 2 8.40 -7.54 -1.81
C LEU A 2 7.83 -8.68 -2.65
N THR A 3 7.37 -9.76 -2.02
CA THR A 3 6.71 -10.88 -2.70
C THR A 3 5.20 -10.84 -2.46
N LEU A 4 4.42 -10.86 -3.53
CA LEU A 4 2.95 -10.91 -3.49
C LEU A 4 2.46 -12.19 -4.17
N LYS A 5 1.39 -12.80 -3.66
CA LYS A 5 0.67 -13.82 -4.44
C LYS A 5 -0.09 -13.14 -5.58
N ARG A 6 -0.27 -13.81 -6.71
CA ARG A 6 -1.11 -13.29 -7.82
C ARG A 6 -2.48 -12.80 -7.36
N GLY A 7 -3.16 -13.58 -6.52
CA GLY A 7 -4.47 -13.20 -5.99
C GLY A 7 -4.47 -11.93 -5.13
N ASP A 8 -3.41 -11.72 -4.34
CA ASP A 8 -3.25 -10.53 -3.50
C ASP A 8 -2.92 -9.30 -4.34
N HIS A 9 -2.04 -9.46 -5.34
CA HIS A 9 -1.75 -8.43 -6.33
C HIS A 9 -3.02 -7.94 -7.04
N ASP A 10 -3.83 -8.88 -7.54
CA ASP A 10 -5.06 -8.55 -8.26
C ASP A 10 -6.12 -7.95 -7.34
N LYS A 11 -6.17 -8.39 -6.07
CA LYS A 11 -7.04 -7.82 -5.04
C LYS A 11 -6.71 -6.35 -4.78
N ILE A 12 -5.42 -6.02 -4.62
CA ILE A 12 -4.95 -4.64 -4.43
C ILE A 12 -5.39 -3.77 -5.61
N ILE A 13 -5.15 -4.20 -6.85
CA ILE A 13 -5.53 -3.42 -8.03
C ILE A 13 -7.04 -3.22 -8.10
N LYS A 14 -7.83 -4.27 -7.86
CA LYS A 14 -9.30 -4.17 -7.84
C LYS A 14 -9.79 -3.19 -6.79
N HIS A 15 -9.20 -3.18 -5.60
CA HIS A 15 -9.52 -2.21 -4.57
C HIS A 15 -9.23 -0.78 -5.04
N CYS A 16 -8.05 -0.53 -5.61
CA CYS A 16 -7.66 0.77 -6.15
C CYS A 16 -8.62 1.28 -7.23
N VAL A 17 -9.01 0.41 -8.17
CA VAL A 17 -9.97 0.76 -9.23
C VAL A 17 -11.37 1.05 -8.67
N LYS A 18 -11.78 0.34 -7.61
CA LYS A 18 -13.08 0.51 -6.95
C LYS A 18 -13.21 1.85 -6.23
N GLU A 19 -12.16 2.31 -5.55
CA GLU A 19 -12.20 3.55 -4.76
C GLU A 19 -11.99 4.81 -5.61
N PHE A 20 -11.52 4.66 -6.85
CA PHE A 20 -11.40 5.77 -7.79
C PHE A 20 -12.71 6.58 -7.88
N PRO A 21 -12.68 7.93 -7.83
CA PRO A 21 -11.51 8.80 -7.99
C PRO A 21 -10.69 9.05 -6.72
N ASN A 22 -11.11 8.52 -5.58
CA ASN A 22 -10.35 8.67 -4.35
C ASN A 22 -9.16 7.71 -4.34
N GLU A 23 -8.13 8.07 -3.58
CA GLU A 23 -7.04 7.15 -3.29
C GLU A 23 -7.56 6.00 -2.42
N ALA A 24 -7.37 4.76 -2.90
CA ALA A 24 -7.46 3.59 -2.03
C ALA A 24 -6.23 3.54 -1.14
N CYS A 25 -6.37 2.94 0.05
CA CYS A 25 -5.25 2.65 0.93
C CYS A 25 -5.40 1.28 1.59
N GLY A 26 -4.29 0.66 1.99
CA GLY A 26 -4.37 -0.53 2.82
C GLY A 26 -3.05 -1.05 3.36
N ILE A 27 -3.15 -2.14 4.11
CA ILE A 27 -2.04 -2.75 4.84
C ILE A 27 -1.75 -4.13 4.28
N LEU A 28 -0.48 -4.42 4.05
CA LEU A 28 0.05 -5.73 3.71
C LEU A 28 0.66 -6.34 4.97
N ALA A 29 0.13 -7.48 5.41
CA ALA A 29 0.70 -8.22 6.51
C ALA A 29 1.42 -9.46 6.01
N GLY A 30 2.55 -9.78 6.63
CA GLY A 30 3.42 -10.82 6.14
C GLY A 30 4.66 -10.99 7.00
N ARG A 31 5.65 -11.69 6.45
CA ARG A 31 6.96 -11.88 7.09
C ARG A 31 8.03 -12.09 6.04
N ASN A 32 9.28 -11.77 6.37
CA ASN A 32 10.44 -12.02 5.50
C ASN A 32 10.27 -11.49 4.07
N GLY A 33 9.73 -10.28 3.92
CA GLY A 33 9.51 -9.65 2.60
C GLY A 33 8.42 -10.29 1.76
N LYS A 34 7.56 -11.16 2.33
CA LYS A 34 6.42 -11.77 1.65
C LYS A 34 5.11 -11.33 2.30
N ALA A 35 4.21 -10.74 1.53
CA ALA A 35 2.84 -10.50 1.96
C ALA A 35 2.06 -11.82 1.99
N GLU A 36 1.34 -12.05 3.10
CA GLU A 36 0.49 -13.21 3.32
C GLU A 36 -0.99 -12.85 3.42
N LYS A 37 -1.31 -11.59 3.78
CA LYS A 37 -2.66 -11.03 3.85
C LYS A 37 -2.68 -9.58 3.37
N VAL A 38 -3.78 -9.21 2.73
CA VAL A 38 -4.10 -7.84 2.29
C VAL A 38 -5.34 -7.35 3.04
N TYR A 39 -5.18 -6.27 3.77
CA TYR A 39 -6.25 -5.51 4.41
C TYR A 39 -6.56 -4.28 3.56
N GLU A 40 -7.78 -4.23 3.02
CA GLU A 40 -8.34 -3.03 2.38
C GLU A 40 -8.80 -2.10 3.49
N MET A 41 -8.35 -0.84 3.46
CA MET A 41 -8.62 0.14 4.50
C MET A 41 -9.42 1.30 3.92
N THR A 42 -10.31 1.85 4.73
CA THR A 42 -11.08 3.03 4.37
C THR A 42 -10.18 4.26 4.38
N ASN A 43 -10.16 5.01 3.27
CA ASN A 43 -9.56 6.34 3.23
C ASN A 43 -10.51 7.35 3.91
N ALA A 44 -10.18 7.77 5.12
CA ALA A 44 -10.94 8.72 5.92
C ALA A 44 -10.99 10.12 5.30
N ASP A 45 -9.98 10.52 4.51
CA ASP A 45 -9.96 11.81 3.82
C ASP A 45 -10.97 11.88 2.67
N LYS A 46 -11.35 10.72 2.10
CA LYS A 46 -12.18 10.62 0.89
C LYS A 46 -11.65 11.54 -0.23
N SER A 47 -10.33 11.53 -0.39
CA SER A 47 -9.57 12.44 -1.24
C SER A 47 -8.95 11.71 -2.42
N ALA A 48 -8.78 12.41 -3.54
CA ALA A 48 -8.12 11.91 -4.75
C ALA A 48 -6.60 12.12 -4.77
N ALA A 49 -6.04 12.73 -3.72
CA ALA A 49 -4.63 13.12 -3.65
C ALA A 49 -3.97 12.84 -2.29
N THR A 50 -4.73 12.41 -1.30
CA THR A 50 -4.24 12.08 0.04
C THR A 50 -5.02 10.91 0.60
N PHE A 51 -4.41 10.21 1.55
CA PHE A 51 -5.10 9.21 2.34
C PHE A 51 -4.72 9.30 3.82
N PHE A 52 -5.72 9.02 4.65
CA PHE A 52 -5.54 8.62 6.04
C PHE A 52 -6.39 7.39 6.27
N MET A 53 -5.79 6.29 6.74
CA MET A 53 -6.57 5.09 7.06
C MET A 53 -7.47 5.33 8.27
N ASP A 54 -8.69 4.79 8.27
CA ASP A 54 -9.57 4.86 9.43
C ASP A 54 -8.90 4.31 10.71
N ALA A 55 -8.92 5.10 11.78
CA ALA A 55 -8.18 4.79 13.01
C ALA A 55 -8.71 3.55 13.74
N LYS A 56 -10.02 3.26 13.64
CA LYS A 56 -10.61 2.08 14.26
C LYS A 56 -10.19 0.83 13.49
N GLU A 57 -10.27 0.87 12.17
CA GLU A 57 -9.77 -0.23 11.31
C GLU A 57 -8.28 -0.47 11.54
N GLN A 58 -7.45 0.58 11.64
CA GLN A 58 -6.01 0.45 11.91
C GLN A 58 -5.76 -0.33 13.21
N LEU A 59 -6.50 -0.01 14.28
CA LEU A 59 -6.36 -0.69 15.57
C LEU A 59 -6.80 -2.16 15.48
N GLU A 60 -7.86 -2.46 14.76
CA GLU A 60 -8.37 -3.82 14.57
C GLU A 60 -7.37 -4.67 13.75
N VAL A 61 -6.88 -4.14 12.63
CA VAL A 61 -5.88 -4.81 11.79
C VAL A 61 -4.56 -5.00 12.53
N ALA A 62 -4.07 -4.00 13.27
CA ALA A 62 -2.86 -4.13 14.06
C ALA A 62 -2.97 -5.25 15.12
N LYS A 63 -4.14 -5.42 15.74
CA LYS A 63 -4.41 -6.54 16.65
C LYS A 63 -4.40 -7.87 15.92
N GLU A 64 -5.03 -7.97 14.75
CA GLU A 64 -5.08 -9.21 13.97
C GLU A 64 -3.70 -9.65 13.48
N ILE A 65 -2.89 -8.70 12.97
CA ILE A 65 -1.52 -8.93 12.53
C ILE A 65 -0.71 -9.54 13.67
N ARG A 66 -0.73 -8.91 14.85
CA ARG A 66 -0.03 -9.40 16.03
C ARG A 66 -0.52 -10.78 16.47
N ASN A 67 -1.84 -11.00 16.52
CA ASN A 67 -2.43 -12.27 16.94
C ASN A 67 -2.13 -13.41 15.93
N SER A 68 -1.88 -13.06 14.67
CA SER A 68 -1.49 -14.01 13.61
C SER A 68 0.02 -14.29 13.58
N GLY A 69 0.82 -13.66 14.44
CA GLY A 69 2.28 -13.74 14.40
C GLY A 69 2.88 -13.20 13.09
N LEU A 70 2.19 -12.24 12.45
CA LEU A 70 2.65 -11.54 11.26
C LEU A 70 3.20 -10.16 11.62
N GLU A 71 3.85 -9.53 10.65
CA GLU A 71 4.34 -8.16 10.72
C GLU A 71 3.67 -7.31 9.65
N MET A 72 3.73 -5.99 9.80
CA MET A 72 3.33 -5.04 8.77
C MET A 72 4.39 -5.03 7.65
N ALA A 73 4.21 -5.88 6.65
CA ALA A 73 5.15 -6.03 5.54
C ALA A 73 5.11 -4.84 4.57
N GLY A 74 3.99 -4.12 4.51
CA GLY A 74 3.85 -2.96 3.66
C GLY A 74 2.58 -2.17 3.88
N ILE A 75 2.57 -0.98 3.30
CA ILE A 75 1.45 -0.06 3.18
C ILE A 75 1.27 0.17 1.70
N TYR A 76 0.04 0.13 1.20
CA TYR A 76 -0.23 0.49 -0.19
C TYR A 76 -1.24 1.62 -0.29
N HIS A 77 -1.11 2.41 -1.36
CA HIS A 77 -2.12 3.37 -1.77
C HIS A 77 -2.11 3.58 -3.28
N SER A 78 -3.15 4.22 -3.81
CA SER A 78 -3.27 4.50 -5.24
C SER A 78 -3.25 5.98 -5.56
N HIS A 79 -2.55 6.36 -6.61
CA HIS A 79 -2.62 7.70 -7.19
C HIS A 79 -3.62 7.74 -8.34
N ALA A 80 -4.56 8.69 -8.29
CA ALA A 80 -5.59 8.85 -9.32
C ALA A 80 -5.05 9.44 -10.64
N ALA A 81 -4.06 10.34 -10.55
CA ALA A 81 -3.59 11.15 -11.69
C ALA A 81 -2.06 11.27 -11.81
N SER A 82 -1.29 10.58 -10.97
CA SER A 82 0.19 10.60 -11.01
C SER A 82 0.76 9.19 -11.12
N GLY A 83 2.05 9.11 -11.47
CA GLY A 83 2.75 7.84 -11.65
C GLY A 83 2.91 7.06 -10.33
N ALA A 84 3.33 5.80 -10.44
CA ALA A 84 3.55 4.91 -9.31
C ALA A 84 4.88 5.26 -8.61
N TYR A 85 4.98 6.46 -8.06
CA TYR A 85 6.16 6.97 -7.39
C TYR A 85 5.75 7.85 -6.20
N PRO A 86 6.45 7.80 -5.05
CA PRO A 86 6.06 8.56 -3.87
C PRO A 86 6.07 10.07 -4.13
N SER A 87 4.99 10.75 -3.78
CA SER A 87 4.94 12.21 -3.70
C SER A 87 5.74 12.72 -2.50
N SER A 88 5.99 14.04 -2.44
CA SER A 88 6.63 14.63 -1.26
C SER A 88 5.82 14.39 0.02
N HIS A 89 4.48 14.42 -0.08
CA HIS A 89 3.61 14.16 1.06
C HIS A 89 3.71 12.70 1.53
N ASP A 90 3.77 11.74 0.61
CA ASP A 90 3.96 10.32 0.96
C ASP A 90 5.26 10.10 1.73
N VAL A 91 6.33 10.79 1.33
CA VAL A 91 7.64 10.71 1.96
C VAL A 91 7.64 11.32 3.36
N GLU A 92 6.94 12.44 3.55
CA GLU A 92 6.77 13.07 4.86
C GLU A 92 5.96 12.20 5.82
N MET A 93 4.97 11.46 5.29
CA MET A 93 4.07 10.60 6.05
C MET A 93 4.58 9.16 6.21
N ALA A 94 5.79 8.85 5.71
CA ALA A 94 6.40 7.53 5.77
C ALA A 94 7.00 7.21 7.15
N PHE A 95 6.14 6.96 8.15
CA PHE A 95 6.57 6.71 9.54
C PHE A 95 7.01 5.27 9.86
N TYR A 96 6.92 4.34 8.90
CA TYR A 96 7.22 2.92 9.09
C TYR A 96 8.42 2.50 8.22
N PRO A 97 9.66 2.74 8.67
CA PRO A 97 10.86 2.58 7.84
C PRO A 97 11.10 1.13 7.35
N GLU A 98 10.59 0.14 8.09
CA GLU A 98 10.70 -1.28 7.72
C GLU A 98 9.64 -1.69 6.68
N ALA A 99 8.54 -0.95 6.58
CA ALA A 99 7.45 -1.26 5.66
C ALA A 99 7.84 -1.03 4.20
N SER A 100 7.23 -1.79 3.31
CA SER A 100 7.29 -1.57 1.87
C SER A 100 6.15 -0.64 1.48
N TYR A 101 6.45 0.49 0.85
CA TYR A 101 5.46 1.47 0.38
C TYR A 101 5.10 1.16 -1.07
N VAL A 102 3.93 0.58 -1.27
CA VAL A 102 3.45 0.12 -2.58
C VAL A 102 2.50 1.16 -3.17
N ILE A 103 2.84 1.68 -4.34
CA ILE A 103 2.08 2.74 -4.99
C ILE A 103 1.51 2.21 -6.29
N ILE A 104 0.21 2.40 -6.47
CA ILE A 104 -0.53 1.99 -7.66
C ILE A 104 -0.91 3.25 -8.44
N SER A 105 -0.45 3.37 -9.68
CA SER A 105 -0.91 4.44 -10.58
C SER A 105 -2.14 4.01 -11.35
N LEU A 106 -3.17 4.86 -11.34
CA LEU A 106 -4.40 4.68 -12.11
C LEU A 106 -4.54 5.65 -13.29
N ILE A 107 -3.44 6.28 -13.73
CA ILE A 107 -3.43 7.12 -14.95
C ILE A 107 -4.03 6.35 -16.13
N ASP A 108 -3.60 5.10 -16.31
CA ASP A 108 -4.22 4.14 -17.22
C ASP A 108 -4.86 3.00 -16.40
N LYS A 109 -6.17 3.10 -16.18
CA LYS A 109 -6.93 2.08 -15.45
C LYS A 109 -6.96 0.72 -16.14
N SER A 110 -6.73 0.67 -17.45
CA SER A 110 -6.66 -0.60 -18.19
C SER A 110 -5.33 -1.31 -17.97
N LYS A 111 -4.30 -0.56 -17.55
CA LYS A 111 -2.97 -1.06 -17.25
C LYS A 111 -2.36 -0.34 -16.04
N PRO A 112 -2.88 -0.58 -14.82
CA PRO A 112 -2.34 0.04 -13.61
C PRO A 112 -0.88 -0.32 -13.42
N ASP A 113 -0.04 0.68 -13.11
CA ASP A 113 1.36 0.46 -12.74
C ASP A 113 1.47 0.28 -11.23
N ILE A 114 2.29 -0.66 -10.78
CA ILE A 114 2.46 -0.99 -9.37
C ILE A 114 3.95 -1.07 -9.05
N LYS A 115 4.39 -0.25 -8.11
CA LYS A 115 5.79 -0.16 -7.69
C LYS A 115 5.90 -0.17 -6.18
N SER A 116 7.04 -0.65 -5.66
CA SER A 116 7.30 -0.71 -4.22
C SER A 116 8.56 0.09 -3.89
N PHE A 117 8.55 0.76 -2.75
CA PHE A 117 9.63 1.62 -2.30
C PHE A 117 9.93 1.37 -0.82
N LYS A 118 11.22 1.44 -0.48
CA LYS A 118 11.67 1.69 0.89
C LYS A 118 11.85 3.19 1.07
N ILE A 119 11.22 3.73 2.10
CA ILE A 119 11.31 5.15 2.46
C ILE A 119 11.84 5.22 3.89
N ASN A 120 13.05 5.78 4.05
CA ASN A 120 13.68 5.91 5.36
C ASN A 120 14.40 7.26 5.46
N GLY A 121 13.98 8.10 6.41
CA GLY A 121 14.56 9.43 6.62
C GLY A 121 14.55 10.31 5.36
N GLY A 122 13.47 10.24 4.57
CA GLY A 122 13.33 10.97 3.30
C GLY A 122 14.04 10.33 2.10
N ARG A 123 14.84 9.28 2.29
CA ARG A 123 15.49 8.56 1.19
C ARG A 123 14.53 7.54 0.59
N ILE A 124 14.26 7.68 -0.70
CA ILE A 124 13.46 6.75 -1.50
C ILE A 124 14.39 5.75 -2.19
N THR A 125 14.10 4.45 -2.06
CA THR A 125 14.76 3.38 -2.82
C THR A 125 13.69 2.47 -3.40
N GLU A 126 13.61 2.37 -4.73
CA GLU A 126 12.71 1.42 -5.39
C GLU A 126 13.17 -0.01 -5.09
N GLU A 127 12.22 -0.89 -4.80
CA GLU A 127 12.45 -2.32 -4.63
C GLU A 127 11.53 -3.13 -5.56
N GLU A 128 12.05 -4.27 -6.02
CA GLU A 128 11.28 -5.15 -6.91
C GLU A 128 10.07 -5.77 -6.20
N ILE A 129 8.93 -5.79 -6.92
CA ILE A 129 7.78 -6.61 -6.57
C ILE A 129 7.86 -7.91 -7.36
N LYS A 130 7.96 -9.03 -6.65
CA LYS A 130 7.89 -10.37 -7.23
C LYS A 130 6.49 -10.95 -7.04
N VAL A 131 5.78 -11.22 -8.13
CA VAL A 131 4.48 -11.87 -8.07
C VAL A 131 4.61 -13.38 -8.30
N VAL A 132 4.15 -14.18 -7.33
CA VAL A 132 4.24 -15.65 -7.32
C VAL A 132 2.88 -16.34 -7.31
#